data_AF-H9VQW3-F1
#
_entry.id   AF-H9VQW3-F1
#
_cell.length_a   1.000
_cell.length_b   1.000
_cell.length_c   1.000
_cell.angle_alpha   90.00
_cell.angle_beta   90.00
_cell.angle_gamma   90.00
#
_symmetry.space_group_name_H-M   'P 1'
#
loop_
_entity.id
_entity.type
_entity.pdbx_description
1 polymer ?
#
loop_
_entity_poly.entity_id
_entity_poly.type
_entity_poly.pdbx_seq_one_letter_code
_entity_poly.pdbx_strand_id
1 'polypeptide(L)'
;HLHHFPEGAIVHRDIKPTNILLNESGQAKLSDFGVSKLIAPDFSHASTEIKGTTGYLDPEYFTVGKLTDASDVYSFGIVLLELISGQRAVIPTPSGGAESIVYMAHVFMNGQDPDVRNLVDPRIAAAVEARDLESIKMVLDIAY
;
A
#
# COMPACT_ATOMS: atom_id res chain seq x y z
N HIS A 1 10.58 11.15 -2.50
CA HIS A 1 11.50 11.97 -1.68
C HIS A 1 12.36 11.09 -0.79
N LEU A 2 11.79 10.31 0.13
CA LEU A 2 12.55 9.50 1.10
C LEU A 2 13.55 8.51 0.50
N HIS A 3 13.21 7.90 -0.65
CA HIS A 3 14.07 6.88 -1.26
C HIS A 3 15.20 7.43 -2.15
N HIS A 4 15.30 8.76 -2.30
CA HIS A 4 16.18 9.38 -3.30
C HIS A 4 17.22 10.33 -2.67
N PHE A 5 17.56 10.15 -1.39
CA PHE A 5 18.63 10.93 -0.78
C PHE A 5 20.01 10.45 -1.26
N PRO A 6 20.99 11.37 -1.42
CA PRO A 6 22.37 11.00 -1.78
C PRO A 6 23.01 10.01 -0.79
N GLU A 7 22.63 10.06 0.48
CA GLU A 7 23.14 9.23 1.56
C GLU A 7 22.48 7.84 1.64
N GLY A 8 21.49 7.58 0.79
CA GLY A 8 20.76 6.31 0.73
C GLY A 8 19.24 6.46 0.84
N ALA A 9 18.52 5.37 0.63
CA ALA A 9 17.07 5.35 0.70
C ALA A 9 16.60 5.25 2.17
N ILE A 10 15.79 6.19 2.63
CA ILE A 10 15.06 6.06 3.90
C ILE A 10 13.77 5.29 3.62
N VAL A 11 13.70 4.05 4.10
CA VAL A 11 12.49 3.23 4.03
C VAL A 11 11.68 3.42 5.30
N HIS A 12 10.44 3.84 5.17
CA HIS A 12 9.55 4.17 6.27
C HIS A 12 9.11 2.93 7.06
N ARG A 13 8.73 1.85 6.35
CA ARG A 13 8.30 0.52 6.86
C ARG A 13 6.94 0.47 7.56
N ASP A 14 6.22 1.59 7.61
CA ASP A 14 4.92 1.67 8.28
C ASP A 14 4.00 2.70 7.61
N ILE A 15 3.97 2.66 6.28
CA ILE A 15 3.05 3.49 5.49
C ILE A 15 1.65 2.88 5.61
N LYS A 16 0.76 3.63 6.25
CA LYS A 16 -0.65 3.29 6.48
C LYS A 16 -1.46 4.57 6.72
N PRO A 17 -2.80 4.55 6.60
CA PRO A 17 -3.61 5.77 6.70
C PRO A 17 -3.42 6.52 8.03
N THR A 18 -3.24 5.81 9.15
CA THR A 18 -3.06 6.45 10.47
C THR A 18 -1.77 7.24 10.59
N ASN A 19 -0.78 6.96 9.73
CA ASN A 19 0.51 7.64 9.70
C ASN A 19 0.56 8.72 8.61
N ILE A 20 -0.50 8.90 7.83
CA ILE A 20 -0.65 9.94 6.81
C ILE A 20 -1.62 10.99 7.36
N LEU A 21 -1.05 12.07 7.88
CA LEU A 21 -1.81 13.15 8.51
C LEU A 21 -2.23 14.18 7.48
N LEU A 22 -3.39 14.79 7.68
CA LEU A 22 -3.86 15.92 6.88
C LEU A 22 -3.71 17.21 7.70
N ASN A 23 -3.13 18.25 7.10
CA ASN A 23 -3.13 19.58 7.70
C ASN A 23 -4.44 20.35 7.40
N GLU A 24 -4.57 21.58 7.92
CA GLU A 24 -5.75 22.43 7.73
C GLU A 24 -6.08 22.72 6.25
N SER A 25 -5.07 22.70 5.37
CA SER A 25 -5.24 22.86 3.92
C SER A 25 -5.53 21.56 3.17
N GLY A 26 -5.71 20.44 3.87
CA GLY A 26 -5.92 19.12 3.28
C GLY A 26 -4.68 18.49 2.64
N GLN A 27 -3.48 19.02 2.91
CA GLN A 27 -2.24 18.44 2.40
C GLN A 27 -1.82 17.25 3.26
N ALA A 28 -1.53 16.14 2.60
CA ALA A 28 -1.03 14.93 3.24
C ALA A 28 0.44 15.08 3.68
N LYS A 29 0.75 14.62 4.89
CA LYS A 29 2.09 14.55 5.47
C LYS A 29 2.30 13.19 6.12
N LEU A 30 3.38 12.52 5.73
CA LEU A 30 3.79 11.27 6.36
C LEU A 30 4.40 11.53 7.74
N SER A 31 4.10 10.66 8.70
CA SER A 31 4.50 10.75 10.10
C SER A 31 4.90 9.38 10.65
N ASP A 32 5.47 9.36 11.86
CA ASP A 32 5.92 8.16 12.58
C ASP A 32 7.06 7.37 11.89
N PHE A 33 8.25 7.94 11.97
CA PHE A 33 9.48 7.32 11.47
C PHE A 33 10.13 6.38 12.51
N GLY A 34 9.40 5.96 13.55
CA GLY A 34 9.95 5.23 14.70
C GLY A 34 10.57 3.87 14.35
N VAL A 35 10.16 3.29 13.22
CA VAL A 35 10.69 2.01 12.73
C VAL A 35 11.48 2.14 11.42
N SER A 36 11.61 3.34 10.88
CA SER A 36 12.25 3.60 9.59
C SER A 36 13.73 3.21 9.57
N LYS A 37 14.26 2.94 8.37
CA LYS A 37 15.63 2.47 8.19
C LYS A 37 16.28 3.09 6.96
N LEU A 38 17.53 3.53 7.11
CA LEU A 38 18.36 3.96 5.99
C LEU A 38 19.03 2.74 5.33
N ILE A 39 18.89 2.63 4.02
CA ILE A 39 19.64 1.70 3.17
C ILE A 39 20.68 2.52 2.43
N ALA A 40 21.97 2.31 2.74
CA ALA A 40 23.05 3.05 2.10
C ALA A 40 23.12 2.74 0.59
N PRO A 41 23.62 3.67 -0.25
CA PRO A 41 23.54 3.58 -1.72
C PRO A 41 24.19 2.33 -2.32
N ASP A 42 25.18 1.77 -1.63
CA ASP A 42 25.92 0.58 -2.08
C ASP A 42 25.16 -0.73 -1.85
N PHE A 43 23.98 -0.69 -1.22
CA PHE A 43 23.19 -1.86 -0.87
C PHE A 43 21.87 -1.88 -1.62
N SER A 44 21.55 -3.03 -2.22
CA SER A 44 20.24 -3.25 -2.86
C SER A 44 19.12 -3.52 -1.87
N HIS A 45 19.44 -3.93 -0.63
CA HIS A 45 18.49 -4.23 0.43
C HIS A 45 19.17 -4.15 1.79
N ALA A 46 18.36 -4.07 2.84
CA ALA A 46 18.80 -4.28 4.21
C ALA A 46 18.21 -5.58 4.77
N SER A 47 19.08 -6.50 5.20
CA SER A 47 18.66 -7.65 6.01
C SER A 47 18.34 -7.19 7.42
N THR A 48 17.08 -7.31 7.84
CA THR A 48 16.62 -6.76 9.12
C THR A 48 15.42 -7.51 9.67
N GLU A 49 15.22 -7.42 10.98
CA GLU A 49 14.00 -7.89 11.64
C GLU A 49 12.74 -7.31 10.98
N ILE A 50 11.66 -8.10 10.96
CA ILE A 50 10.37 -7.65 10.43
C ILE A 50 9.75 -6.61 11.37
N LYS A 51 9.49 -5.41 10.86
CA LYS A 51 8.70 -4.36 11.52
C LYS A 51 7.76 -3.73 10.50
N GLY A 52 6.60 -3.30 10.99
CA GLY A 52 5.52 -2.69 10.21
C GLY A 52 4.17 -3.19 10.70
N THR A 53 3.10 -2.79 10.01
CA THR A 53 1.73 -3.16 10.36
C THR A 53 1.19 -4.26 9.46
N THR A 54 0.65 -5.33 10.05
CA THR A 54 -0.05 -6.40 9.32
C THR A 54 -1.16 -5.84 8.42
N GLY A 55 -1.23 -6.33 7.18
CA GLY A 55 -2.12 -5.81 6.14
C GLY A 55 -1.44 -4.85 5.16
N TYR A 56 -0.31 -4.24 5.56
CA TYR A 56 0.48 -3.33 4.70
C TYR A 56 1.89 -3.84 4.42
N LEU A 57 2.31 -4.91 5.12
CA LEU A 57 3.63 -5.49 4.96
C LEU A 57 3.81 -6.10 3.57
N ASP A 58 4.87 -5.68 2.91
CA ASP A 58 5.40 -6.32 1.70
C ASP A 58 5.63 -7.83 1.94
N PRO A 59 5.02 -8.70 1.12
CA PRO A 59 5.12 -10.15 1.30
C PRO A 59 6.53 -10.69 1.07
N GLU A 60 7.32 -10.10 0.18
CA GLU A 60 8.72 -10.50 -0.03
C GLU A 60 9.53 -10.15 1.22
N TYR A 61 9.45 -8.90 1.68
CA TYR A 61 10.09 -8.47 2.91
C TYR A 61 9.68 -9.34 4.11
N PHE A 62 8.39 -9.64 4.27
CA PHE A 62 7.87 -10.49 5.35
C PHE A 62 8.45 -11.91 5.30
N THR A 63 8.65 -12.47 4.11
CA THR A 63 9.09 -13.85 3.92
C THR A 63 10.61 -13.99 4.05
N VAL A 64 11.39 -13.10 3.44
CA VAL A 64 12.85 -13.24 3.33
C VAL A 64 13.64 -12.27 4.22
N GLY A 65 12.98 -11.31 4.87
CA GLY A 65 13.63 -10.32 5.74
C GLY A 65 14.50 -9.31 4.99
N LYS A 66 14.36 -9.22 3.65
CA LYS A 66 15.06 -8.26 2.81
C LYS A 66 14.21 -7.03 2.61
N LEU A 67 14.59 -5.94 3.27
CA LEU A 67 13.91 -4.67 3.15
C LEU A 67 14.47 -3.87 1.98
N THR A 68 13.59 -3.34 1.13
CA THR A 68 13.92 -2.42 0.04
C THR A 68 13.01 -1.18 0.10
N ASP A 69 13.29 -0.19 -0.74
CA ASP A 69 12.35 0.92 -0.97
C ASP A 69 11.03 0.48 -1.61
N ALA A 70 11.06 -0.60 -2.41
CA ALA A 70 9.85 -1.22 -2.96
C ALA A 70 8.88 -1.72 -1.86
N SER A 71 9.38 -2.04 -0.66
CA SER A 71 8.50 -2.40 0.47
C SER A 71 7.57 -1.25 0.88
N ASP A 72 8.03 0.00 0.82
CA ASP A 72 7.17 1.18 1.04
C ASP A 72 6.20 1.40 -0.13
N VAL A 73 6.63 1.11 -1.36
CA VAL A 73 5.79 1.21 -2.56
C VAL A 73 4.60 0.25 -2.47
N TYR A 74 4.84 -0.99 -2.01
CA TYR A 74 3.79 -1.97 -1.74
C TYR A 74 2.80 -1.44 -0.69
N SER A 75 3.29 -1.01 0.48
CA SER A 75 2.43 -0.46 1.54
C SER A 75 1.61 0.74 1.07
N PHE A 76 2.20 1.61 0.25
CA PHE A 76 1.49 2.74 -0.36
C PHE A 76 0.42 2.27 -1.36
N GLY A 77 0.66 1.22 -2.14
CA GLY A 77 -0.35 0.59 -3.00
C GLY A 77 -1.58 0.12 -2.20
N ILE A 78 -1.38 -0.45 -1.01
CA ILE A 78 -2.48 -0.82 -0.11
C ILE A 78 -3.28 0.40 0.34
N VAL A 79 -2.61 1.50 0.72
CA VAL A 79 -3.29 2.76 1.07
C VAL A 79 -4.14 3.27 -0.09
N LEU A 80 -3.63 3.22 -1.32
CA LEU A 80 -4.39 3.62 -2.49
C LEU A 80 -5.61 2.72 -2.71
N LEU A 81 -5.47 1.40 -2.55
CA LEU A 81 -6.61 0.48 -2.63
C LEU A 81 -7.69 0.79 -1.58
N GLU A 82 -7.31 1.10 -0.34
CA GLU A 82 -8.26 1.54 0.70
C GLU A 82 -8.97 2.84 0.31
N LEU A 83 -8.25 3.81 -0.25
CA LEU A 83 -8.83 5.08 -0.69
C LEU A 83 -9.81 4.92 -1.85
N ILE A 84 -9.46 4.09 -2.83
CA ILE A 84 -10.28 3.86 -4.03
C ILE A 84 -11.53 3.05 -3.70
N SER A 85 -11.40 2.02 -2.86
CA SER A 85 -12.51 1.11 -2.53
C SER A 85 -13.35 1.55 -1.33
N GLY A 86 -12.82 2.46 -0.51
CA GLY A 86 -13.42 2.84 0.77
C GLY A 86 -13.41 1.70 1.80
N GLN A 87 -12.74 0.58 1.52
CA GLN A 87 -12.61 -0.58 2.41
C GLN A 87 -11.33 -0.47 3.26
N ARG A 88 -11.26 -1.28 4.32
CA ARG A 88 -10.05 -1.41 5.13
C ARG A 88 -9.07 -2.41 4.50
N ALA A 89 -7.78 -2.24 4.76
CA ALA A 89 -6.74 -3.17 4.29
C ALA A 89 -6.95 -4.61 4.78
N VAL A 90 -7.50 -4.75 5.99
CA VAL A 90 -7.89 -6.03 6.61
C VAL A 90 -9.38 -5.99 6.89
N ILE A 91 -10.12 -6.92 6.28
CA ILE A 91 -11.59 -6.93 6.24
C ILE A 91 -12.09 -8.12 7.07
N PRO A 92 -12.79 -7.89 8.20
CA PRO A 92 -13.35 -8.97 9.00
C PRO A 92 -14.37 -9.79 8.21
N THR A 93 -14.30 -11.11 8.33
CA THR A 93 -15.28 -12.01 7.69
C THR A 93 -16.39 -12.42 8.66
N PRO A 94 -17.59 -12.77 8.16
CA PRO A 94 -18.67 -13.29 9.01
C PRO A 94 -18.31 -14.58 9.77
N SER A 95 -17.32 -15.33 9.28
CA SER A 95 -16.79 -16.54 9.92
C SER A 95 -15.85 -16.24 11.10
N GLY A 96 -15.59 -14.97 11.42
CA GLY A 96 -14.69 -14.55 12.51
C GLY A 96 -13.21 -14.49 12.11
N GLY A 97 -12.90 -14.62 10.82
CA GLY A 97 -11.57 -14.42 10.26
C GLY A 97 -11.38 -13.00 9.72
N ALA A 98 -10.34 -12.83 8.91
CA ALA A 98 -10.13 -11.60 8.14
C ALA A 98 -9.50 -11.90 6.79
N GLU A 99 -9.86 -11.11 5.78
CA GLU A 99 -9.30 -11.15 4.43
C GLU A 99 -8.51 -9.87 4.13
N SER A 100 -7.49 -10.00 3.29
CA SER A 100 -6.74 -8.85 2.78
C SER A 100 -7.51 -8.19 1.64
N ILE A 101 -7.48 -6.87 1.58
CA ILE A 101 -7.98 -6.11 0.43
C ILE A 101 -7.32 -6.54 -0.89
N VAL A 102 -6.05 -6.99 -0.85
CA VAL A 102 -5.31 -7.51 -2.01
C VAL A 102 -5.93 -8.81 -2.52
N TYR A 103 -6.40 -9.67 -1.62
CA TYR A 103 -7.07 -10.90 -2.00
C TYR A 103 -8.42 -10.60 -2.65
N MET A 104 -9.21 -9.68 -2.09
CA MET A 104 -10.47 -9.25 -2.70
C MET A 104 -10.24 -8.65 -4.08
N ALA A 105 -9.26 -7.76 -4.21
CA ALA A 105 -8.86 -7.20 -5.49
C ALA A 105 -8.51 -8.29 -6.51
N HIS A 106 -7.84 -9.36 -6.05
CA HIS A 106 -7.43 -10.47 -6.91
C HIS A 106 -8.63 -11.23 -7.46
N VAL A 107 -9.59 -11.51 -6.58
CA VAL A 107 -10.81 -12.22 -6.93
C VAL A 107 -11.64 -11.41 -7.94
N PHE A 108 -11.73 -10.09 -7.76
CA PHE A 108 -12.45 -9.24 -8.71
C PHE A 108 -11.75 -9.20 -10.08
N MET A 109 -10.43 -9.06 -10.10
CA MET A 109 -9.68 -8.96 -11.35
C MET A 109 -9.54 -10.28 -12.12
N ASN A 110 -9.74 -11.42 -11.46
CA ASN A 110 -9.69 -12.75 -12.10
C ASN A 110 -11.07 -13.45 -12.15
N GLY A 111 -12.14 -12.71 -11.84
CA GLY A 111 -13.51 -13.21 -11.82
C GLY A 111 -14.11 -13.36 -13.23
N GLN A 112 -15.41 -13.68 -13.28
CA GLN A 112 -16.14 -13.85 -14.55
C GLN A 112 -16.34 -12.53 -15.32
N ASP A 113 -16.27 -11.39 -14.63
CA ASP A 113 -16.39 -10.05 -15.21
C ASP A 113 -15.35 -9.10 -14.59
N PRO A 114 -14.08 -9.15 -15.07
CA PRO A 114 -13.01 -8.35 -14.51
C PRO A 114 -13.15 -6.89 -14.95
N ASP A 115 -13.88 -6.09 -14.17
CA ASP A 115 -13.91 -4.63 -14.28
C ASP A 115 -13.38 -3.98 -12.99
N VAL A 116 -12.33 -3.18 -13.14
CA VAL A 116 -11.72 -2.39 -12.07
C VAL A 116 -12.72 -1.43 -11.41
N ARG A 117 -13.81 -1.05 -12.09
CA ARG A 117 -14.91 -0.28 -11.50
C ARG A 117 -15.59 -0.99 -10.33
N ASN A 118 -15.56 -2.33 -10.29
CA ASN A 118 -16.12 -3.10 -9.19
C ASN A 118 -15.32 -2.93 -7.89
N LEU A 119 -14.10 -2.38 -7.96
CA LEU A 119 -13.27 -2.03 -6.81
C LEU A 119 -13.50 -0.61 -6.30
N VAL A 120 -14.22 0.22 -7.05
CA VAL A 120 -14.39 1.64 -6.72
C VAL A 120 -15.50 1.81 -5.70
N ASP A 121 -15.26 2.64 -4.70
CA ASP A 121 -16.26 3.02 -3.71
C ASP A 121 -17.49 3.65 -4.39
N PRO A 122 -18.70 3.11 -4.17
CA PRO A 122 -19.92 3.66 -4.75
C PRO A 122 -20.15 5.15 -4.48
N ARG A 123 -19.59 5.68 -3.38
CA ARG A 123 -19.68 7.09 -3.00
C ARG A 123 -18.94 8.03 -3.94
N ILE A 124 -17.90 7.54 -4.62
CA ILE A 124 -17.08 8.33 -5.55
C ILE A 124 -17.18 7.83 -6.99
N ALA A 125 -17.85 6.71 -7.24
CA ALA A 125 -17.92 6.07 -8.57
C ALA A 125 -18.36 7.02 -9.70
N ALA A 126 -19.27 7.96 -9.43
CA ALA A 126 -19.71 8.94 -10.42
C ALA A 126 -18.66 10.00 -10.79
N ALA A 127 -17.64 10.19 -9.95
CA ALA A 127 -16.55 11.14 -10.14
C ALA A 127 -15.30 10.48 -10.78
N VAL A 128 -15.26 9.16 -10.89
CA VAL A 128 -14.12 8.42 -11.44
C VAL A 128 -14.15 8.46 -12.97
N GLU A 129 -13.07 8.97 -13.56
CA GLU A 129 -12.89 9.07 -15.00
C GLU A 129 -12.02 7.91 -15.53
N ALA A 130 -11.97 7.74 -16.87
CA ALA A 130 -11.20 6.67 -17.49
C ALA A 130 -9.71 6.67 -17.12
N ARG A 131 -9.11 7.86 -16.95
CA ARG A 131 -7.70 8.00 -16.52
C ARG A 131 -7.44 7.50 -15.10
N ASP A 132 -8.45 7.59 -14.23
CA ASP A 132 -8.35 7.12 -12.85
C ASP A 132 -8.36 5.59 -12.84
N LEU A 133 -9.15 4.96 -13.73
CA LEU A 133 -9.19 3.50 -13.87
C LEU A 133 -7.84 2.91 -14.31
N GLU A 134 -7.10 3.60 -15.19
CA GLU A 134 -5.73 3.17 -15.56
C GLU A 134 -4.77 3.29 -14.39
N SER A 135 -4.92 4.34 -13.57
CA SER A 135 -4.12 4.50 -12.35
C SER A 135 -4.44 3.40 -11.33
N ILE A 136 -5.71 3.01 -11.19
CA ILE A 136 -6.13 1.93 -10.30
C ILE A 136 -5.55 0.58 -10.77
N LYS A 137 -5.53 0.30 -12.09
CA LYS A 137 -4.88 -0.90 -12.64
C LYS A 137 -3.40 -0.95 -12.28
N MET A 138 -2.69 0.17 -12.41
CA MET A 138 -1.27 0.23 -12.03
C MET A 138 -1.05 -0.05 -10.54
N VAL A 139 -1.94 0.40 -9.66
CA VAL A 139 -1.88 0.09 -8.23
C VAL A 139 -2.06 -1.40 -7.98
N LEU A 140 -2.95 -2.06 -8.72
CA LEU A 140 -3.14 -3.50 -8.64
C LEU A 140 -1.87 -4.25 -9.04
N ASP A 141 -1.22 -3.86 -10.13
CA ASP A 141 0.02 -4.48 -10.60
C ASP A 141 1.18 -4.34 -9.59
N ILE A 142 1.18 -3.30 -8.76
CA ILE A 142 2.18 -3.10 -7.69
C ILE A 142 1.90 -3.99 -6.47
N ALA A 143 0.64 -4.31 -6.22
CA ALA A 143 0.22 -5.17 -5.11
C ALA A 143 0.37 -6.68 -5.44
N TYR A 144 0.70 -7.04 -6.69
CA TYR A 144 0.93 -8.41 -7.16
C TYR A 144 2.39 -8.71 -7.48
#